data_AF-A0A940JGD0-F1
#
_entry.id   AF-A0A940JGD0-F1
#
_cell.length_a   1.000
_cell.length_b   1.000
_cell.length_c   1.000
_cell.angle_alpha   90.00
_cell.angle_beta   90.00
_cell.angle_gamma   90.00
#
_symmetry.space_group_name_H-M   'P 1'
#
loop_
_entity.id
_entity.type
_entity.pdbx_description
1 polymer ?
#
loop_
_entity_poly.entity_id
_entity_poly.type
_entity_poly.pdbx_seq_one_letter_code
_entity_poly.pdbx_strand_id
1 'polypeptide(L)'
;MLPLISKADEYYSLRNGKYLGADRAATTRLRLIEDSIFKRINDNYPESLAGAGRIIKIDQVQIQKDMQLVRDLSMKGKENQLYIILDLKEALITSLMSSPGTNSGAYFEYYPAPGLGANMPVGKDGRKMPFTIILAGVHGHPDSEQRFFMTLPTMSPDRDAVLAYNRQIPIYGIDAMSNTGLPGSRGRIHRANPDGSIDNNIGWTKGTNPSGFDIARDALQRWGKSGVPKM
;
A
#
# COMPACT_ATOMS: atom_id res chain seq x y z
N MET A 1 23.48 -9.53 -13.18
CA MET A 1 22.88 -10.85 -12.88
C MET A 1 21.51 -10.57 -12.27
N LEU A 2 20.41 -10.76 -13.02
CA LEU A 2 19.06 -10.55 -12.49
C LEU A 2 18.77 -11.66 -11.47
N PRO A 3 18.23 -11.37 -10.27
CA PRO A 3 17.89 -12.42 -9.33
C PRO A 3 16.79 -13.28 -9.94
N LEU A 4 16.97 -14.61 -9.88
CA LEU A 4 15.93 -15.59 -10.17
C LEU A 4 14.70 -15.21 -9.34
N ILE A 5 13.62 -14.80 -10.00
CA ILE A 5 12.32 -14.64 -9.37
C ILE A 5 11.93 -16.05 -8.89
N SER A 6 12.11 -16.32 -7.60
CA SER A 6 11.65 -17.59 -7.04
C SER A 6 10.13 -17.60 -7.18
N LYS A 7 9.62 -18.43 -8.09
CA LYS A 7 8.19 -18.72 -8.18
C LYS A 7 7.84 -19.53 -6.92
N ALA A 8 7.31 -18.84 -5.92
CA ALA A 8 6.91 -19.39 -4.64
C ALA A 8 5.59 -18.72 -4.22
N ASP A 9 4.68 -19.47 -3.61
CA ASP A 9 3.56 -18.83 -2.93
C ASP A 9 4.06 -18.19 -1.63
N GLU A 10 3.62 -16.97 -1.35
CA GLU A 10 3.96 -16.22 -0.15
C GLU A 10 2.81 -16.28 0.85
N TYR A 11 3.15 -16.50 2.12
CA TYR A 11 2.20 -16.69 3.20
C TYR A 11 2.28 -15.53 4.18
N TYR A 12 1.11 -15.03 4.56
CA TYR A 12 0.90 -13.88 5.42
C TYR A 12 -0.02 -14.25 6.56
N SER A 13 0.21 -13.67 7.73
CA SER A 13 -0.54 -13.91 8.96
C SER A 13 -1.99 -13.47 8.81
N LEU A 14 -2.93 -14.36 9.15
CA LEU A 14 -4.35 -14.03 9.24
C LEU A 14 -4.65 -13.01 10.35
N ARG A 15 -3.73 -12.82 11.31
CA ARG A 15 -3.90 -11.87 12.42
C ARG A 15 -3.64 -10.42 12.00
N ASN A 16 -2.62 -10.19 11.18
CA ASN A 16 -2.12 -8.84 10.90
C ASN A 16 -1.46 -8.66 9.53
N GLY A 17 -1.57 -9.65 8.63
CA GLY A 17 -1.00 -9.59 7.29
C GLY A 17 0.52 -9.54 7.24
N LYS A 18 1.23 -9.87 8.33
CA LYS A 18 2.71 -9.93 8.33
C LYS A 18 3.20 -11.16 7.59
N TYR A 19 4.35 -11.04 6.92
CA TYR A 19 4.93 -12.12 6.15
C TYR A 19 5.43 -13.23 7.08
N LEU A 20 5.04 -14.47 6.78
CA LEU A 20 5.41 -15.66 7.55
C LEU A 20 6.51 -16.47 6.83
N GLY A 21 6.47 -16.51 5.51
CA GLY A 21 7.39 -17.30 4.70
C GLY A 21 6.85 -17.57 3.30
N ALA A 22 7.59 -18.36 2.54
CA ALA A 22 7.20 -18.79 1.20
C ALA A 22 7.45 -20.29 1.05
N ASP A 23 6.67 -20.94 0.20
CA ASP A 23 6.89 -22.35 -0.13
C ASP A 23 7.80 -22.52 -1.36
N ARG A 24 7.81 -23.73 -1.93
CA ARG A 24 8.55 -24.04 -3.17
C ARG A 24 7.63 -24.19 -4.38
N ALA A 25 6.36 -23.76 -4.28
CA ALA A 25 5.36 -23.94 -5.32
C ALA A 25 5.57 -22.95 -6.47
N ALA A 26 5.57 -23.43 -7.72
CA ALA A 26 5.86 -22.61 -8.90
C ALA A 26 4.70 -21.68 -9.35
N THR A 27 3.93 -21.10 -8.42
CA THR A 27 2.71 -20.32 -8.71
C THR A 27 2.82 -18.81 -8.51
N THR A 28 3.30 -18.28 -7.37
CA THR A 28 3.36 -16.83 -7.01
C THR A 28 2.09 -16.20 -6.39
N ARG A 29 1.23 -17.04 -5.82
CA ARG A 29 0.02 -16.59 -5.10
C ARG A 29 0.41 -16.02 -3.74
N LEU A 30 -0.38 -15.04 -3.29
CA LEU A 30 -0.29 -14.49 -1.95
C LEU A 30 -1.40 -15.15 -1.12
N ARG A 31 -1.11 -15.57 0.12
CA ARG A 31 -2.05 -16.35 0.93
C ARG A 31 -2.11 -15.85 2.37
N LEU A 32 -3.31 -15.86 2.94
CA LEU A 32 -3.52 -15.71 4.38
C LEU A 32 -3.65 -17.06 5.07
N ILE A 33 -3.01 -17.19 6.22
CA ILE A 33 -3.02 -18.42 7.03
C ILE A 33 -2.81 -18.07 8.51
N GLU A 34 -3.39 -18.87 9.41
CA GLU A 34 -3.09 -18.75 10.84
C GLU A 34 -1.64 -19.12 11.14
N ASP A 35 -0.96 -18.32 11.95
CA ASP A 35 0.48 -18.45 12.25
C ASP A 35 0.83 -19.85 12.81
N SER A 36 -0.01 -20.39 13.70
CA SER A 36 0.18 -21.71 14.30
C SER A 36 0.02 -22.84 13.29
N ILE A 37 -0.93 -22.70 12.35
CA ILE A 37 -1.14 -23.66 11.26
C ILE A 37 0.03 -23.60 10.28
N PHE A 38 0.48 -22.40 9.91
CA PHE A 38 1.65 -22.21 9.05
C PHE A 38 2.87 -22.89 9.68
N LYS A 39 3.21 -22.58 10.94
CA LYS A 39 4.35 -23.18 11.63
C LYS A 39 4.26 -24.70 11.64
N ARG A 40 3.12 -25.25 12.05
CA ARG A 40 2.91 -26.70 12.14
C ARG A 40 3.10 -27.39 10.79
N ILE A 41 2.56 -26.83 9.71
CA ILE A 41 2.64 -27.45 8.38
C ILE A 41 4.04 -27.25 7.79
N ASN A 42 4.61 -26.06 7.90
CA ASN A 42 5.94 -25.77 7.37
C ASN A 42 7.03 -26.68 7.97
N ASP A 43 6.92 -27.01 9.26
CA ASP A 43 7.92 -27.84 9.95
C ASP A 43 7.75 -29.35 9.66
N ASN A 44 6.56 -29.82 9.30
CA ASN A 44 6.26 -31.26 9.20
C ASN A 44 5.84 -31.73 7.80
N TYR A 45 5.12 -30.91 7.04
CA TYR A 45 4.46 -31.25 5.77
C TYR A 45 4.42 -30.04 4.81
N PRO A 46 5.57 -29.44 4.45
CA PRO A 46 5.62 -28.17 3.71
C PRO A 46 4.91 -28.21 2.35
N GLU A 47 4.81 -29.36 1.70
CA GLU A 47 4.05 -29.58 0.47
C GLU A 47 2.54 -29.35 0.61
N SER A 48 2.03 -29.38 1.85
CA SER A 48 0.60 -29.19 2.16
C SER A 48 0.22 -27.72 2.41
N LEU A 49 1.19 -26.80 2.45
CA LEU A 49 0.94 -25.37 2.76
C LEU A 49 -0.07 -24.73 1.81
N ALA A 50 0.02 -25.05 0.52
CA ALA A 50 -0.85 -24.45 -0.50
C ALA A 50 -2.34 -24.78 -0.31
N GLY A 51 -2.67 -25.88 0.36
CA GLY A 51 -4.05 -26.26 0.67
C GLY A 51 -4.61 -25.61 1.93
N ALA A 52 -3.75 -25.19 2.86
CA ALA A 52 -4.14 -24.64 4.16
C ALA A 52 -4.35 -23.12 4.16
N GLY A 53 -3.70 -22.40 3.23
CA GLY A 53 -3.80 -20.95 3.12
C GLY A 53 -4.87 -20.49 2.13
N ARG A 54 -5.61 -19.43 2.50
CA ARG A 54 -6.59 -18.80 1.61
C ARG A 54 -5.91 -17.81 0.66
N ILE A 55 -6.19 -17.92 -0.63
CA ILE A 55 -5.66 -17.00 -1.64
C ILE A 55 -6.17 -15.58 -1.39
N ILE A 56 -5.24 -14.64 -1.35
CA ILE A 56 -5.53 -13.20 -1.32
C ILE A 56 -5.92 -12.76 -2.74
N LYS A 57 -7.12 -12.21 -2.85
CA LYS A 57 -7.62 -11.56 -4.07
C LYS A 57 -7.17 -10.11 -4.06
N ILE A 58 -6.90 -9.56 -5.25
CA ILE A 58 -6.54 -8.15 -5.43
C ILE A 58 -7.55 -7.53 -6.37
N ASP A 59 -8.27 -6.51 -5.89
CA ASP A 59 -9.15 -5.69 -6.73
C ASP A 59 -8.34 -4.62 -7.47
N GLN A 60 -7.55 -5.08 -8.43
CA GLN A 60 -6.65 -4.20 -9.18
C GLN A 60 -7.41 -3.15 -9.99
N VAL A 61 -8.65 -3.45 -10.40
CA VAL A 61 -9.48 -2.52 -11.17
C VAL A 61 -9.88 -1.34 -10.29
N GLN A 62 -10.42 -1.59 -9.10
CA GLN A 62 -10.80 -0.52 -8.17
C GLN A 62 -9.58 0.29 -7.71
N ILE A 63 -8.47 -0.38 -7.37
CA ILE A 63 -7.24 0.30 -6.93
C ILE A 63 -6.70 1.25 -8.00
N GLN A 64 -6.57 0.79 -9.25
CA GLN A 64 -6.07 1.66 -10.32
C GLN A 64 -7.01 2.82 -10.64
N LYS A 65 -8.33 2.58 -10.57
CA LYS A 65 -9.33 3.62 -10.75
C LYS A 65 -9.20 4.70 -9.67
N ASP A 66 -9.08 4.30 -8.40
CA ASP A 66 -8.99 5.25 -7.28
C ASP A 66 -7.65 5.97 -7.25
N MET A 67 -6.53 5.31 -7.58
CA MET A 67 -5.24 5.99 -7.72
C MET A 67 -5.26 7.05 -8.83
N GLN A 68 -5.90 6.74 -9.96
CA GLN A 68 -6.06 7.71 -11.03
C GLN A 68 -6.94 8.88 -10.58
N LEU A 69 -8.00 8.59 -9.83
CA LEU A 69 -8.86 9.63 -9.25
C LEU A 69 -8.10 10.52 -8.26
N VAL A 70 -7.26 9.94 -7.38
CA VAL A 70 -6.36 10.69 -6.49
C VAL A 70 -5.50 11.65 -7.28
N ARG A 71 -4.86 11.18 -8.35
CA ARG A 71 -4.03 12.02 -9.22
C ARG A 71 -4.84 13.16 -9.84
N ASP A 72 -5.94 12.83 -10.51
CA ASP A 72 -6.72 13.81 -11.28
C ASP A 72 -7.42 14.85 -10.41
N LEU A 73 -7.89 14.45 -9.21
CA LEU A 73 -8.43 15.40 -8.24
C LEU A 73 -7.33 16.25 -7.61
N SER A 74 -6.13 15.70 -7.43
CA SER A 74 -5.04 16.46 -6.80
C SER A 74 -4.53 17.60 -7.66
N MET A 75 -4.64 17.49 -8.98
CA MET A 75 -4.35 18.61 -9.89
C MET A 75 -5.11 19.92 -9.58
N LYS A 76 -6.16 19.86 -8.73
CA LYS A 76 -6.96 21.00 -8.29
C LYS A 76 -6.45 21.64 -7.00
N GLY A 77 -5.18 21.42 -6.63
CA GLY A 77 -4.50 22.13 -5.54
C GLY A 77 -4.56 21.46 -4.17
N LYS A 78 -5.09 20.24 -4.04
CA LYS A 78 -5.12 19.51 -2.75
C LYS A 78 -4.57 18.10 -2.89
N GLU A 79 -3.87 17.61 -1.89
CA GLU A 79 -3.47 16.21 -1.83
C GLU A 79 -4.69 15.32 -1.57
N ASN A 80 -5.31 14.79 -2.62
CA ASN A 80 -6.31 13.74 -2.47
C ASN A 80 -5.59 12.45 -2.09
N GLN A 81 -6.27 11.57 -1.35
CA GLN A 81 -5.61 10.46 -0.70
C GLN A 81 -6.54 9.25 -0.52
N LEU A 82 -5.92 8.08 -0.44
CA LEU A 82 -6.57 6.80 -0.20
C LEU A 82 -5.67 5.88 0.62
N TYR A 83 -6.29 4.82 1.15
CA TYR A 83 -5.59 3.67 1.71
C TYR A 83 -5.59 2.50 0.73
N ILE A 84 -4.50 1.74 0.72
CA ILE A 84 -4.53 0.34 0.29
C ILE A 84 -4.75 -0.50 1.54
N ILE A 85 -5.81 -1.32 1.53
CA ILE A 85 -6.25 -2.08 2.70
C ILE A 85 -6.29 -3.57 2.39
N LEU A 86 -6.10 -4.39 3.42
CA LEU A 86 -6.36 -5.83 3.38
C LEU A 86 -7.50 -6.15 4.33
N ASP A 87 -8.59 -6.68 3.79
CA ASP A 87 -9.64 -7.35 4.56
C ASP A 87 -9.16 -8.77 4.89
N LEU A 88 -8.83 -9.00 6.16
CA LEU A 88 -8.35 -10.29 6.67
C LEU A 88 -9.44 -11.35 6.68
N LYS A 89 -10.73 -10.97 6.71
CA LYS A 89 -11.85 -11.91 6.69
C LYS A 89 -12.16 -12.36 5.28
N GLU A 90 -12.11 -11.48 4.29
CA GLU A 90 -12.40 -11.81 2.89
C GLU A 90 -11.15 -12.20 2.08
N ALA A 91 -9.95 -11.98 2.65
CA ALA A 91 -8.67 -12.07 1.95
C ALA A 91 -8.68 -11.24 0.67
N LEU A 92 -9.07 -9.97 0.79
CA LEU A 92 -9.19 -9.04 -0.33
C LEU A 92 -8.34 -7.80 -0.08
N ILE A 93 -7.47 -7.48 -1.04
CA ILE A 93 -6.81 -6.18 -1.11
C ILE A 93 -7.60 -5.27 -2.04
N THR A 94 -7.96 -4.10 -1.53
CA THR A 94 -8.66 -3.05 -2.30
C THR A 94 -8.24 -1.67 -1.81
N SER A 95 -8.82 -0.62 -2.39
CA SER A 95 -8.59 0.78 -1.99
C SER A 95 -9.77 1.35 -1.20
N LEU A 96 -9.46 2.29 -0.32
CA LEU A 96 -10.45 3.09 0.42
C LEU A 96 -10.08 4.57 0.31
N MET A 97 -10.85 5.34 -0.46
CA MET A 97 -10.70 6.81 -0.53
C MET A 97 -10.93 7.44 0.85
N SER A 98 -10.00 8.30 1.27
CA SER A 98 -10.12 9.09 2.49
C SER A 98 -10.43 10.55 2.17
N SER A 99 -10.70 11.35 3.20
CA SER A 99 -10.80 12.81 3.06
C SER A 99 -9.52 13.39 2.45
N PRO A 100 -9.59 14.42 1.59
CA PRO A 100 -8.41 15.06 1.04
C PRO A 100 -7.62 15.78 2.14
N GLY A 101 -6.31 15.86 1.97
CA GLY A 101 -5.43 16.69 2.77
C GLY A 101 -5.43 18.15 2.34
N THR A 102 -4.28 18.81 2.50
CA THR A 102 -4.07 20.21 2.12
C THR A 102 -3.27 20.31 0.82
N ASN A 103 -2.95 21.52 0.35
CA ASN A 103 -2.00 21.73 -0.74
C ASN A 103 -0.56 21.30 -0.37
N SER A 104 -0.26 21.18 0.93
CA SER A 104 1.09 20.97 1.44
C SER A 104 1.30 19.63 2.16
N GLY A 105 0.30 18.75 2.15
CA GLY A 105 0.44 17.44 2.79
C GLY A 105 -0.85 16.68 2.99
N ALA A 106 -0.70 15.36 3.04
CA ALA A 106 -1.71 14.36 3.32
C ALA A 106 -1.81 14.05 4.82
N TYR A 107 -3.02 13.72 5.27
CA TYR A 107 -3.31 13.37 6.65
C TYR A 107 -4.06 12.05 6.69
N PHE A 108 -3.32 10.98 6.96
CA PHE A 108 -3.89 9.65 7.06
C PHE A 108 -4.46 9.42 8.47
N GLU A 109 -5.79 9.46 8.61
CA GLU A 109 -6.51 8.99 9.79
C GLU A 109 -6.51 7.47 9.92
N TYR A 110 -6.00 6.95 11.03
CA TYR A 110 -5.99 5.52 11.32
C TYR A 110 -6.20 5.29 12.81
N TYR A 111 -6.60 4.07 13.15
CA TYR A 111 -6.65 3.61 14.54
C TYR A 111 -5.47 2.65 14.79
N PRO A 112 -4.55 2.98 15.71
CA PRO A 112 -3.47 2.07 16.06
C PRO A 112 -4.04 0.84 16.78
N ALA A 113 -3.59 -0.34 16.36
CA ALA A 113 -3.92 -1.60 17.02
C ALA A 113 -2.63 -2.31 17.47
N PRO A 114 -1.97 -1.84 18.55
CA PRO A 114 -0.69 -2.40 19.01
C PRO A 114 -0.77 -3.90 19.31
N GLY A 115 -1.91 -4.37 19.83
CA GLY A 115 -2.16 -5.80 20.06
C GLY A 115 -2.21 -6.65 18.79
N LEU A 116 -2.42 -6.05 17.61
CA LEU A 116 -2.31 -6.71 16.31
C LEU A 116 -0.95 -6.40 15.64
N GLY A 117 -0.21 -5.40 16.12
CA GLY A 117 0.97 -4.88 15.44
C GLY A 117 0.62 -4.23 14.10
N ALA A 118 -0.55 -3.60 13.99
CA ALA A 118 -1.11 -3.05 12.75
C ALA A 118 -1.83 -1.72 12.96
N ASN A 119 -2.09 -1.01 11.86
CA ASN A 119 -2.98 0.15 11.82
C ASN A 119 -4.28 -0.25 11.11
N MET A 120 -5.43 0.14 11.66
CA MET A 120 -6.74 -0.10 11.05
C MET A 120 -7.30 1.18 10.43
N PRO A 121 -7.98 1.12 9.29
CA PRO A 121 -8.65 2.29 8.73
C PRO A 121 -9.91 2.64 9.53
N VAL A 122 -10.32 3.89 9.39
CA VAL A 122 -11.62 4.39 9.87
C VAL A 122 -12.55 4.51 8.67
N GLY A 123 -13.73 3.91 8.78
CA GLY A 123 -14.77 3.97 7.76
C GLY A 123 -15.34 5.39 7.63
N LYS A 124 -16.10 5.63 6.56
CA LYS A 124 -16.72 6.94 6.29
C LYS A 124 -17.72 7.37 7.38
N ASP A 125 -18.24 6.42 8.15
CA ASP A 125 -19.13 6.64 9.29
C ASP A 125 -18.35 6.93 10.60
N GLY A 126 -17.02 7.08 10.52
CA GLY A 126 -16.14 7.29 11.67
C GLY A 126 -15.88 6.03 12.49
N ARG A 127 -16.41 4.85 12.07
CA ARG A 127 -16.24 3.62 12.82
C ARG A 127 -15.00 2.87 12.37
N LYS A 128 -14.37 2.16 13.32
CA LYS A 128 -13.25 1.25 13.02
C LYS A 128 -13.75 0.15 12.08
N MET A 129 -12.92 -0.26 11.13
CA MET A 129 -13.19 -1.43 10.30
C MET A 129 -12.49 -2.65 10.90
N PRO A 130 -13.15 -3.43 11.78
CA PRO A 130 -12.52 -4.61 12.37
C PRO A 130 -12.12 -5.59 11.26
N PHE A 131 -11.02 -6.31 11.46
CA PHE A 131 -10.43 -7.23 10.47
C PHE A 131 -9.87 -6.58 9.21
N THR A 132 -9.85 -5.25 9.12
CA THR A 132 -9.19 -4.54 8.02
C THR A 132 -7.92 -3.88 8.52
N ILE A 133 -6.81 -4.08 7.81
CA ILE A 133 -5.54 -3.42 8.09
C ILE A 133 -5.13 -2.50 6.93
N ILE A 134 -4.41 -1.44 7.25
CA ILE A 134 -3.79 -0.55 6.28
C ILE A 134 -2.47 -1.17 5.83
N LEU A 135 -2.33 -1.41 4.54
CA LEU A 135 -1.06 -1.83 3.91
C LEU A 135 -0.25 -0.62 3.45
N ALA A 136 -0.90 0.47 3.03
CA ALA A 136 -0.25 1.68 2.56
C ALA A 136 -1.17 2.91 2.60
N GLY A 137 -0.54 4.10 2.61
CA GLY A 137 -1.18 5.36 2.24
C GLY A 137 -0.77 5.78 0.83
N VAL A 138 -1.68 6.40 0.10
CA VAL A 138 -1.41 6.98 -1.23
C VAL A 138 -1.97 8.40 -1.27
N HIS A 139 -1.21 9.34 -1.83
CA HIS A 139 -1.63 10.73 -2.00
C HIS A 139 -1.12 11.32 -3.32
N GLY A 140 -1.75 12.39 -3.80
CA GLY A 140 -1.29 13.13 -4.97
C GLY A 140 -0.39 14.32 -4.60
N HIS A 141 0.52 14.70 -5.48
CA HIS A 141 1.43 15.84 -5.34
C HIS A 141 0.99 16.99 -6.27
N PRO A 142 0.13 17.91 -5.81
CA PRO A 142 -0.30 19.08 -6.59
C PRO A 142 0.83 20.09 -6.74
N ASP A 143 0.65 21.08 -7.62
CA ASP A 143 1.47 22.30 -7.57
C ASP A 143 1.32 23.02 -6.23
N SER A 144 2.42 23.54 -5.70
CA SER A 144 2.37 24.38 -4.51
C SER A 144 1.63 25.69 -4.82
N GLU A 145 0.69 26.05 -3.95
CA GLU A 145 0.03 27.35 -3.95
C GLU A 145 0.84 28.41 -3.19
N GLN A 146 1.92 28.01 -2.50
CA GLN A 146 2.79 28.92 -1.78
C GLN A 146 3.71 29.65 -2.75
N ARG A 147 3.74 30.99 -2.64
CA ARG A 147 4.57 31.84 -3.49
C ARG A 147 6.06 31.46 -3.32
N PHE A 148 6.74 31.25 -4.44
CA PHE A 148 8.16 30.87 -4.53
C PHE A 148 8.51 29.44 -4.11
N PHE A 149 7.52 28.59 -3.84
CA PHE A 149 7.74 27.17 -3.61
C PHE A 149 7.35 26.37 -4.86
N MET A 150 8.06 25.28 -5.09
CA MET A 150 7.70 24.30 -6.12
C MET A 150 7.56 22.93 -5.50
N THR A 151 6.59 22.18 -5.98
CA THR A 151 6.48 20.76 -5.67
C THR A 151 7.56 20.01 -6.44
N LEU A 152 8.22 19.07 -5.77
CA LEU A 152 9.23 18.21 -6.37
C LEU A 152 8.61 16.84 -6.68
N PRO A 153 9.02 16.16 -7.78
CA PRO A 153 8.57 14.80 -8.11
C PRO A 153 9.30 13.78 -7.23
N THR A 154 9.02 13.80 -5.93
CA THR A 154 9.63 12.97 -4.89
C THR A 154 8.78 13.00 -3.63
N MET A 155 9.01 12.06 -2.71
CA MET A 155 8.42 12.10 -1.38
C MET A 155 9.14 13.14 -0.49
N SER A 156 8.42 13.68 0.49
CA SER A 156 8.99 14.59 1.49
C SER A 156 9.79 13.82 2.57
N PRO A 157 11.07 14.13 2.78
CA PRO A 157 11.89 13.49 3.81
C PRO A 157 11.43 13.77 5.25
N ASP A 158 10.80 14.92 5.48
CA ASP A 158 10.39 15.41 6.80
C ASP A 158 8.94 15.05 7.16
N ARG A 159 8.11 14.61 6.20
CA ARG A 159 6.71 14.22 6.45
C ARG A 159 6.42 12.81 5.99
N ASP A 160 6.57 12.50 4.70
CA ASP A 160 6.19 11.20 4.14
C ASP A 160 7.10 10.08 4.66
N ALA A 161 8.42 10.31 4.66
CA ALA A 161 9.38 9.35 5.19
C ALA A 161 9.22 9.13 6.71
N VAL A 162 8.98 10.21 7.46
CA VAL A 162 8.71 10.14 8.90
C VAL A 162 7.41 9.38 9.17
N LEU A 163 6.36 9.64 8.40
CA LEU A 163 5.09 8.94 8.52
C LEU A 163 5.25 7.45 8.17
N ALA A 164 5.90 7.13 7.04
CA ALA A 164 6.14 5.76 6.62
C ALA A 164 6.91 4.98 7.70
N TYR A 165 7.95 5.59 8.25
CA TYR A 165 8.76 5.05 9.34
C TYR A 165 7.97 4.85 10.63
N ASN A 166 7.20 5.84 11.07
CA ASN A 166 6.45 5.72 12.32
C ASN A 166 5.30 4.73 12.20
N ARG A 167 4.63 4.68 11.03
CA ARG A 167 3.49 3.78 10.81
C ARG A 167 3.90 2.39 10.34
N GLN A 168 5.16 2.21 9.96
CA GLN A 168 5.69 0.99 9.37
C GLN A 168 4.88 0.50 8.15
N ILE A 169 4.34 1.45 7.37
CA ILE A 169 3.68 1.21 6.09
C ILE A 169 4.37 2.06 5.01
N PRO A 170 4.46 1.60 3.75
CA PRO A 170 4.85 2.47 2.66
C PRO A 170 3.82 3.59 2.44
N ILE A 171 4.31 4.77 2.06
CA ILE A 171 3.49 5.90 1.60
C ILE A 171 3.85 6.18 0.15
N TYR A 172 2.85 6.27 -0.72
CA TYR A 172 3.05 6.49 -2.16
C TYR A 172 2.55 7.87 -2.57
N GLY A 173 3.42 8.64 -3.21
CA GLY A 173 3.10 9.93 -3.81
C GLY A 173 2.86 9.77 -5.31
N ILE A 174 1.83 10.43 -5.84
CA ILE A 174 1.51 10.43 -7.26
C ILE A 174 1.65 11.85 -7.80
N ASP A 175 2.52 12.03 -8.79
CA ASP A 175 2.68 13.31 -9.48
C ASP A 175 1.34 13.82 -10.03
N ALA A 176 0.95 15.01 -9.59
CA ALA A 176 -0.28 15.70 -9.98
C ALA A 176 -0.07 17.21 -10.23
N MET A 177 1.18 17.62 -10.44
CA MET A 177 1.55 18.99 -10.84
C MET A 177 1.05 19.29 -12.27
N SER A 178 0.81 20.55 -12.60
CA SER A 178 0.28 21.00 -13.90
C SER A 178 1.15 20.60 -15.09
N ASN A 179 2.46 20.45 -14.90
CA ASN A 179 3.41 20.03 -15.93
C ASN A 179 3.42 18.50 -16.19
N THR A 180 2.60 17.72 -15.49
CA THR A 180 2.54 16.24 -15.60
C THR A 180 1.41 15.71 -16.48
N GLY A 181 0.84 16.57 -17.31
CA GLY A 181 -0.21 16.23 -18.27
C GLY A 181 -1.63 16.51 -17.76
N LEU A 182 -2.63 16.38 -18.63
CA LEU A 182 -4.03 16.66 -18.33
C LEU A 182 -4.69 15.56 -17.48
N PRO A 183 -5.85 15.81 -16.83
CA PRO A 183 -6.65 14.77 -16.18
C PRO A 183 -6.82 13.52 -17.07
N GLY A 184 -6.70 12.33 -16.48
CA GLY A 184 -6.69 11.04 -17.18
C GLY A 184 -5.31 10.59 -17.70
N SER A 185 -4.31 11.49 -17.71
CA SER A 185 -2.92 11.12 -17.97
C SER A 185 -2.35 10.32 -16.80
N ARG A 186 -1.31 9.51 -17.07
CA ARG A 186 -0.62 8.75 -16.03
C ARG A 186 0.15 9.69 -15.10
N GLY A 187 0.03 9.49 -13.79
CA GLY A 187 0.90 10.10 -12.79
C GLY A 187 2.07 9.17 -12.46
N ARG A 188 3.26 9.72 -12.31
CA ARG A 188 4.44 9.00 -11.82
C ARG A 188 4.27 8.70 -10.34
N ILE A 189 4.73 7.54 -9.89
CA ILE A 189 4.61 7.10 -8.51
C ILE A 189 5.99 7.13 -7.84
N HIS A 190 6.02 7.71 -6.65
CA HIS A 190 7.15 7.78 -5.73
C HIS A 190 6.75 7.07 -4.43
N ARG A 191 7.71 6.63 -3.63
CA ARG A 191 7.41 5.91 -2.39
C ARG A 191 8.39 6.23 -1.27
N ALA A 192 7.85 6.48 -0.10
CA ALA A 192 8.56 6.48 1.16
C ALA A 192 8.38 5.10 1.82
N ASN A 193 9.49 4.46 2.18
CA ASN A 193 9.51 3.11 2.71
C ASN A 193 9.34 3.08 4.24
N PRO A 194 8.90 1.94 4.80
CA PRO A 194 8.82 1.76 6.26
C PRO A 194 10.13 1.95 7.03
N ASP A 195 11.30 1.95 6.37
CA ASP A 195 12.61 2.23 6.98
C ASP A 195 13.00 3.72 6.89
N GLY A 196 12.15 4.57 6.29
CA GLY A 196 12.40 6.00 6.07
C GLY A 196 13.14 6.33 4.77
N SER A 197 13.57 5.33 3.99
CA SER A 197 14.17 5.58 2.67
C SER A 197 13.13 6.03 1.64
N ILE A 198 13.57 6.72 0.58
CA ILE A 198 12.70 7.22 -0.50
C ILE A 198 13.15 6.62 -1.83
N ASP A 199 12.20 6.04 -2.56
CA ASP A 199 12.38 5.55 -3.92
C ASP A 199 11.54 6.40 -4.88
N ASN A 200 12.20 6.93 -5.91
CA ASN A 200 11.57 7.78 -6.92
C ASN A 200 11.29 7.00 -8.19
N ASN A 201 10.17 7.30 -8.87
CA ASN A 201 9.81 6.73 -10.17
C ASN A 201 9.71 5.19 -10.15
N ILE A 202 9.02 4.64 -9.16
CA ILE A 202 8.83 3.18 -9.00
C ILE A 202 7.76 2.61 -9.94
N GLY A 203 7.01 3.48 -10.60
CA GLY A 203 5.92 3.10 -11.49
C GLY A 203 5.03 4.27 -11.85
N TRP A 204 3.85 3.95 -12.37
CA TRP A 204 2.88 4.94 -12.83
C TRP A 204 1.47 4.45 -12.54
N THR A 205 0.52 5.38 -12.37
CA THR A 205 -0.90 5.05 -12.44
C THR A 205 -1.25 4.51 -13.83
N LYS A 206 -2.40 3.85 -13.94
CA LYS A 206 -2.87 3.30 -15.22
C LYS A 206 -3.13 4.39 -16.27
N GLY A 207 -3.76 5.51 -15.91
CA GLY A 207 -4.27 6.50 -16.89
C GLY A 207 -5.11 5.80 -17.97
N THR A 208 -4.84 6.14 -19.23
CA THR A 208 -5.44 5.48 -20.40
C THR A 208 -4.73 4.19 -20.87
N ASN A 209 -3.63 3.80 -20.21
CA ASN A 209 -2.85 2.62 -20.60
C ASN A 209 -3.47 1.29 -20.10
N PRO A 210 -3.08 0.14 -20.67
CA PRO A 210 -3.64 -1.15 -20.26
C PRO A 210 -3.19 -1.59 -18.86
N SER A 211 -2.02 -1.13 -18.40
CA SER A 211 -1.44 -1.54 -17.11
C SER A 211 -0.86 -0.35 -16.31
N GLY A 212 -0.97 -0.46 -14.99
CA GLY A 212 -0.37 0.44 -14.01
C GLY A 212 0.51 -0.34 -13.03
N PHE A 213 1.17 0.37 -12.12
CA PHE A 213 1.98 -0.23 -11.06
C PHE A 213 1.15 -1.13 -10.14
N ASP A 214 1.60 -2.36 -9.85
CA ASP A 214 0.93 -3.28 -8.91
C ASP A 214 1.21 -2.85 -7.46
N ILE A 215 0.59 -1.74 -7.06
CA ILE A 215 0.74 -1.16 -5.72
C ILE A 215 0.23 -2.10 -4.64
N ALA A 216 -0.75 -2.96 -4.94
CA ALA A 216 -1.35 -3.87 -3.99
C ALA A 216 -0.33 -4.91 -3.53
N ARG A 217 0.35 -5.56 -4.48
CA ARG A 217 1.40 -6.52 -4.19
C ARG A 217 2.62 -5.86 -3.54
N ASP A 218 3.09 -4.73 -4.05
CA ASP A 218 4.24 -4.02 -3.46
C ASP A 218 3.94 -3.54 -2.03
N ALA A 219 2.74 -3.01 -1.77
CA ALA A 219 2.31 -2.61 -0.44
C ALA A 219 2.24 -3.81 0.53
N LEU A 220 1.65 -4.94 0.12
CA LEU A 220 1.59 -6.13 0.97
C LEU A 220 2.98 -6.68 1.28
N GLN A 221 3.88 -6.73 0.30
CA GLN A 221 5.24 -7.23 0.51
C GLN A 221 6.05 -6.35 1.45
N ARG A 222 5.91 -5.02 1.35
CA ARG A 222 6.58 -4.06 2.24
C ARG A 222 6.00 -4.07 3.63
N TRP A 223 4.67 -4.03 3.74
CA TRP A 223 3.98 -4.19 5.02
C TRP A 223 4.37 -5.50 5.70
N GLY A 224 4.35 -6.60 4.94
CA GLY A 224 4.61 -7.93 5.44
C GLY A 224 5.98 -8.06 6.11
N LYS A 225 6.98 -7.34 5.59
CA LYS A 225 8.37 -7.36 6.04
C LYS A 225 8.78 -6.16 6.90
N SER A 226 7.89 -5.19 7.11
CA SER A 226 8.15 -4.03 7.97
C SER A 226 8.05 -4.39 9.45
N GLY A 227 8.48 -3.48 10.32
CA GLY A 227 8.30 -3.57 11.76
C GLY A 227 6.85 -3.34 12.21
N VAL A 228 6.67 -3.13 13.51
CA VAL A 228 5.38 -2.76 14.10
C VAL A 228 5.23 -1.24 14.17
N PRO A 229 4.03 -0.68 13.96
CA PRO A 229 3.80 0.75 14.11
C PRO A 229 4.30 1.28 15.45
N LYS A 230 5.02 2.40 15.42
CA LYS A 230 5.54 3.09 16.59
C LYS A 230 4.42 3.91 17.26
N MET A 231 4.42 3.92 18.59
CA MET A 231 3.52 4.74 19.40
C MET A 231 4.03 6.18 19.49
#